data_AF-A0A842VBL6-F1
#
_entry.id   AF-A0A842VBL6-F1
#
_cell.length_a   1.000
_cell.length_b   1.000
_cell.length_c   1.000
_cell.angle_alpha   90.00
_cell.angle_beta   90.00
_cell.angle_gamma   90.00
#
_symmetry.space_group_name_H-M   'P 1'
#
loop_
_entity.id
_entity.type
_entity.pdbx_description
1 polymer ?
#
loop_
_entity_poly.entity_id
_entity_poly.type
_entity_poly.pdbx_seq_one_letter_code
_entity_poly.pdbx_strand_id
1 'polypeptide(L)'
;MKILWIEDNRKISELEKELFISSGLFKENIRQIIKTESFDDAYEKVANAVQNIDLVVIDIDLSEYEIGEKGLELLNTFRLKETDFLKEAGFHLYLKLALSGLKNERIVFLTGNTSISEFQKLINELDLAIKNKDEKSIENSVDGFRNILGSSDHEKLAQLITEGDSEKITDFLRSFEDNFGDDGNDSKPKNTYDTFKERFQNARIELPADNHKDSIIKFHNWLEEKLTNKNPDFSYITLRRGIIEGCSELKEMLKKKEESELEDYLLFYKTTDEEIKDNPETYRKYTEQYLTKLEYFFPLNPPEDKNALYSRFLRELSSEWESSRGFYNSVKFKGMEKHFKDTVQNQMKLLRNWTSHNQMSEKVNETEVAFFYMIAMRAWFNSPITEIFDFEKILAELFNVNTKKNIADGIYGELSESYKELRKELEKTYHRFPNGNFFSDLIKAYGKSLNDKSVIKKHPDIKDYAKKKSFRLFYQNFWHGLYPARSNVKTTINEVLLKITFFDHKQDINNTFPIVLGNLIYEKAFS
;
A
#
# COMPACT_ATOMS: atom_id res chain seq x y z
N MET A 1 -4.96 1.45 4.88
CA MET A 1 -5.76 0.21 4.60
C MET A 1 -7.11 0.30 5.29
N LYS A 2 -8.16 -0.26 4.70
CA LYS A 2 -9.54 -0.25 5.21
C LYS A 2 -9.98 -1.66 5.64
N ILE A 3 -10.46 -1.77 6.86
CA ILE A 3 -10.93 -3.03 7.44
C ILE A 3 -12.43 -2.92 7.69
N LEU A 4 -13.22 -3.80 7.07
CA LEU A 4 -14.62 -3.95 7.41
C LEU A 4 -14.72 -4.85 8.64
N TRP A 5 -15.27 -4.33 9.73
CA TRP A 5 -15.50 -5.08 10.95
C TRP A 5 -17.01 -5.24 11.16
N ILE A 6 -17.47 -6.48 11.05
CA ILE A 6 -18.87 -6.88 11.18
C ILE A 6 -19.03 -7.57 12.53
N GLU A 7 -19.64 -6.87 13.47
CA GLU A 7 -19.79 -7.27 14.88
C GLU A 7 -21.03 -6.59 15.46
N ASP A 8 -21.89 -7.37 16.09
CA ASP A 8 -23.17 -6.96 16.67
C ASP A 8 -23.11 -6.70 18.18
N ASN A 9 -21.96 -6.97 18.81
CA ASN A 9 -21.79 -6.79 20.24
C ASN A 9 -21.97 -5.34 20.70
N ARG A 10 -22.87 -5.15 21.67
CA ARG A 10 -23.21 -3.85 22.28
C ARG A 10 -22.03 -3.13 22.94
N LYS A 11 -20.93 -3.84 23.26
CA LYS A 11 -19.67 -3.29 23.80
C LYS A 11 -18.60 -3.07 22.72
N ILE A 12 -19.01 -2.80 21.48
CA ILE A 12 -18.12 -2.63 20.32
C ILE A 12 -16.94 -1.67 20.57
N SER A 13 -17.12 -0.60 21.35
CA SER A 13 -16.07 0.37 21.64
C SER A 13 -14.96 -0.17 22.56
N GLU A 14 -15.28 -1.11 23.46
CA GLU A 14 -14.28 -1.78 24.32
C GLU A 14 -13.49 -2.80 23.49
N LEU A 15 -14.22 -3.62 22.72
CA LEU A 15 -13.62 -4.60 21.80
C LEU A 15 -12.72 -3.96 20.75
N GLU A 16 -13.08 -2.78 20.23
CA GLU A 16 -12.23 -2.07 19.27
C GLU A 16 -10.86 -1.73 19.85
N LYS A 17 -10.86 -1.25 21.10
CA LYS A 17 -9.62 -0.88 21.80
C LYS A 17 -8.74 -2.10 22.01
N GLU A 18 -9.34 -3.21 22.42
CA GLU A 18 -8.65 -4.48 22.64
C GLU A 18 -8.11 -5.03 21.32
N LEU A 19 -8.98 -5.28 20.34
CA LEU A 19 -8.66 -6.02 19.13
C LEU A 19 -7.77 -5.21 18.19
N PHE A 20 -8.05 -3.92 17.99
CA PHE A 20 -7.38 -3.12 16.97
C PHE A 20 -6.41 -2.11 17.57
N ILE A 21 -6.84 -1.25 18.49
CA ILE A 21 -5.99 -0.14 18.96
C ILE A 21 -4.77 -0.65 19.73
N SER A 22 -4.96 -1.64 20.60
CA SER A 22 -3.88 -2.19 21.43
C SER A 22 -2.82 -2.96 20.62
N SER A 23 -3.13 -3.38 19.39
CA SER A 23 -2.15 -3.96 18.45
C SER A 23 -1.04 -2.98 18.07
N GLY A 24 -1.26 -1.68 18.25
CA GLY A 24 -0.31 -0.63 17.89
C GLY A 24 -0.23 -0.32 16.39
N LEU A 25 -1.00 -1.02 15.55
CA LEU A 25 -0.98 -0.87 14.08
C LEU A 25 -1.84 0.31 13.58
N PHE A 26 -2.80 0.80 14.37
CA PHE A 26 -3.79 1.80 13.95
C PHE A 26 -3.42 3.23 14.39
N LYS A 27 -2.14 3.59 14.28
CA LYS A 27 -1.66 4.95 14.57
C LYS A 27 -1.86 5.86 13.35
N GLU A 28 -2.10 7.15 13.59
CA GLU A 28 -2.05 8.23 12.59
C GLU A 28 -3.11 8.24 11.46
N ASN A 29 -4.30 7.65 11.67
CA ASN A 29 -5.42 7.62 10.70
C ASN A 29 -5.13 6.96 9.33
N ILE A 30 -3.96 6.33 9.14
CA ILE A 30 -3.55 5.65 7.89
C ILE A 30 -4.36 4.35 7.66
N ARG A 31 -4.86 3.77 8.75
CA ARG A 31 -5.71 2.57 8.76
C ARG A 31 -7.08 2.94 9.33
N GLN A 32 -8.14 2.48 8.65
CA GLN A 32 -9.52 2.78 9.03
C GLN A 32 -10.28 1.49 9.32
N ILE A 33 -11.03 1.52 10.42
CA ILE A 33 -11.99 0.48 10.79
C ILE A 33 -13.36 0.98 10.36
N ILE A 34 -14.04 0.21 9.52
CA ILE A 34 -15.39 0.47 9.04
C ILE A 34 -16.30 -0.50 9.77
N LYS A 35 -17.17 0.02 10.63
CA LYS A 35 -18.11 -0.77 11.43
C LYS A 35 -19.45 -0.88 10.73
N THR A 36 -20.26 -1.85 11.13
CA THR A 36 -21.63 -2.03 10.67
C THR A 36 -22.63 -1.89 11.81
N GLU A 37 -23.82 -1.37 11.50
CA GLU A 37 -24.87 -1.08 12.49
C GLU A 37 -26.04 -2.08 12.44
N SER A 38 -26.21 -2.76 11.30
CA SER A 38 -27.26 -3.74 11.07
C SER A 38 -26.84 -4.79 10.04
N PHE A 39 -27.65 -5.84 9.86
CA PHE A 39 -27.40 -6.83 8.83
C PHE A 39 -27.41 -6.20 7.42
N ASP A 40 -28.37 -5.32 7.14
CA ASP A 40 -28.54 -4.71 5.82
C ASP A 40 -27.38 -3.74 5.50
N ASP A 41 -26.92 -2.98 6.48
CA ASP A 41 -25.72 -2.13 6.35
C ASP A 41 -24.46 -2.97 6.09
N ALA A 42 -24.31 -4.09 6.81
CA ALA A 42 -23.23 -5.05 6.56
C ALA A 42 -23.33 -5.64 5.14
N TYR A 43 -24.53 -6.00 4.69
CA TYR A 43 -24.77 -6.55 3.36
C TYR A 43 -24.44 -5.56 2.24
N GLU A 44 -24.76 -4.28 2.42
CA GLU A 44 -24.42 -3.21 1.47
C GLU A 44 -22.91 -2.97 1.43
N LYS A 45 -22.25 -2.87 2.58
CA LYS A 45 -20.78 -2.69 2.65
C LYS A 45 -20.04 -3.89 2.06
N VAL A 46 -20.53 -5.11 2.27
CA VAL A 46 -20.01 -6.33 1.64
C VAL A 46 -20.19 -6.28 0.12
N ALA A 47 -21.33 -5.81 -0.38
CA ALA A 47 -21.56 -5.69 -1.83
C ALA A 47 -20.55 -4.75 -2.50
N ASN A 48 -20.08 -3.73 -1.78
CA ASN A 48 -19.11 -2.75 -2.25
C ASN A 48 -17.66 -3.06 -1.82
N ALA A 49 -17.43 -4.21 -1.17
CA ALA A 49 -16.15 -4.53 -0.53
C ALA A 49 -14.98 -4.59 -1.52
N VAL A 50 -15.22 -5.08 -2.74
CA VAL A 50 -14.20 -5.20 -3.80
C VAL A 50 -13.49 -3.88 -4.06
N GLN A 51 -14.20 -2.76 -3.95
CA GLN A 51 -13.64 -1.43 -4.21
C GLN A 51 -13.02 -0.85 -2.94
N ASN A 52 -13.70 -0.97 -1.81
CA ASN A 52 -13.45 -0.11 -0.66
C ASN A 52 -12.84 -0.81 0.56
N ILE A 53 -12.71 -2.13 0.54
CA ILE A 53 -12.26 -2.92 1.69
C ILE A 53 -11.01 -3.73 1.32
N ASP A 54 -10.03 -3.74 2.22
CA ASP A 54 -8.78 -4.48 2.07
C ASP A 54 -8.79 -5.77 2.90
N LEU A 55 -9.37 -5.73 4.09
CA LEU A 55 -9.53 -6.87 5.01
C LEU A 55 -10.94 -6.89 5.61
N VAL A 56 -11.42 -8.07 5.97
CA VAL A 56 -12.71 -8.26 6.65
C VAL A 56 -12.51 -9.04 7.94
N VAL A 57 -13.10 -8.54 9.00
CA VAL A 57 -13.21 -9.18 10.30
C VAL A 57 -14.69 -9.38 10.57
N ILE A 58 -15.12 -10.61 10.79
CA ILE A 58 -16.56 -10.95 10.81
C ILE A 58 -16.89 -11.87 11.98
N ASP A 59 -17.88 -11.49 12.79
CA ASP A 59 -18.55 -12.44 13.67
C ASP A 59 -19.51 -13.30 12.85
N ILE A 60 -19.60 -14.57 13.23
CA ILE A 60 -20.49 -15.55 12.60
C ILE A 60 -21.92 -15.35 13.11
N ASP A 61 -22.06 -15.19 14.42
CA ASP A 61 -23.34 -14.98 15.09
C ASP A 61 -23.61 -13.48 15.14
N LEU A 62 -24.64 -13.03 14.43
CA LEU A 62 -25.06 -11.63 14.39
C LEU A 62 -26.48 -11.47 14.98
N SER A 63 -26.82 -12.29 15.98
CA SER A 63 -28.16 -12.33 16.61
C SER A 63 -28.63 -11.02 17.25
N GLU A 64 -27.72 -10.09 17.57
CA GLU A 64 -28.03 -8.78 18.12
C GLU A 64 -28.27 -7.71 17.03
N TYR A 65 -28.05 -8.03 15.75
CA TYR A 65 -28.39 -7.11 14.65
C TYR A 65 -29.88 -7.05 14.36
N GLU A 66 -30.32 -5.85 13.99
CA GLU A 66 -31.60 -5.64 13.35
C GLU A 66 -31.55 -6.10 11.88
N ILE A 67 -32.66 -6.69 11.42
CA ILE A 67 -32.85 -7.10 10.03
C ILE A 67 -33.72 -6.08 9.31
N GLY A 68 -33.21 -5.56 8.19
CA GLY A 68 -33.97 -4.69 7.31
C GLY A 68 -34.66 -5.46 6.17
N GLU A 69 -35.08 -4.73 5.14
CA GLU A 69 -35.77 -5.29 3.98
C GLU A 69 -34.93 -6.36 3.27
N LYS A 70 -33.62 -6.14 3.15
CA LYS A 70 -32.75 -7.04 2.39
C LYS A 70 -32.49 -8.34 3.14
N GLY A 71 -32.26 -8.27 4.44
CA GLY A 71 -32.13 -9.47 5.25
C GLY A 71 -33.43 -10.28 5.31
N LEU A 72 -34.61 -9.64 5.35
CA LEU A 72 -35.89 -10.34 5.26
C LEU A 72 -36.08 -11.05 3.91
N GLU A 73 -35.67 -10.44 2.80
CA GLU A 73 -35.67 -11.08 1.47
C GLU A 73 -34.81 -12.36 1.46
N LEU A 74 -33.60 -12.28 2.01
CA LEU A 74 -32.66 -13.42 2.07
C LEU A 74 -33.15 -14.52 3.00
N LEU A 75 -33.65 -14.15 4.18
CA LEU A 75 -34.26 -15.07 5.14
C LEU A 75 -35.37 -15.88 4.48
N ASN A 76 -36.28 -15.21 3.75
CA ASN A 76 -37.35 -15.88 3.00
C ASN A 76 -36.82 -16.77 1.88
N THR A 77 -35.79 -16.31 1.17
CA THR A 77 -35.13 -17.07 0.09
C THR A 77 -34.49 -18.35 0.61
N PHE A 78 -33.82 -18.28 1.77
CA PHE A 78 -33.15 -19.41 2.41
C PHE A 78 -34.12 -20.29 3.22
N ARG A 79 -35.36 -19.83 3.41
CA ARG A 79 -36.41 -20.52 4.18
C ARG A 79 -35.99 -20.81 5.62
N LEU A 80 -35.28 -19.85 6.22
CA LEU A 80 -34.81 -19.90 7.60
C LEU A 80 -35.76 -19.13 8.51
N LYS A 81 -35.73 -19.47 9.81
CA LYS A 81 -36.30 -18.59 10.83
C LYS A 81 -35.33 -17.45 11.10
N GLU A 82 -35.85 -16.31 11.54
CA GLU A 82 -35.06 -15.12 11.86
C GLU A 82 -33.90 -15.41 12.81
N THR A 83 -34.18 -16.12 13.89
CA THR A 83 -33.17 -16.51 14.89
C THR A 83 -32.08 -17.40 14.31
N ASP A 84 -32.43 -18.29 13.37
CA ASP A 84 -31.47 -19.20 12.76
C ASP A 84 -30.65 -18.48 11.70
N PHE A 85 -31.28 -17.59 10.93
CA PHE A 85 -30.65 -16.74 9.93
C PHE A 85 -29.59 -15.83 10.56
N LEU A 86 -29.90 -15.12 11.65
CA LEU A 86 -28.93 -14.22 12.30
C LEU A 86 -27.78 -14.97 12.96
N LYS A 87 -28.03 -16.16 13.53
CA LYS A 87 -26.98 -17.01 14.08
C LYS A 87 -25.93 -17.42 13.05
N GLU A 88 -26.30 -17.54 11.78
CA GLU A 88 -25.37 -17.85 10.69
C GLU A 88 -25.19 -16.68 9.69
N ALA A 89 -25.62 -15.47 10.05
CA ALA A 89 -25.62 -14.33 9.14
C ALA A 89 -24.20 -13.93 8.70
N GLY A 90 -23.21 -14.08 9.58
CA GLY A 90 -21.82 -13.88 9.22
C GLY A 90 -21.36 -14.81 8.10
N PHE A 91 -21.85 -16.05 8.06
CA PHE A 91 -21.57 -16.97 6.94
C PHE A 91 -22.19 -16.50 5.63
N HIS A 92 -23.44 -16.01 5.66
CA HIS A 92 -24.09 -15.50 4.46
C HIS A 92 -23.33 -14.30 3.86
N LEU A 93 -22.85 -13.40 4.72
CA LEU A 93 -22.02 -12.28 4.32
C LEU A 93 -20.66 -12.74 3.78
N TYR A 94 -20.03 -13.74 4.42
CA TYR A 94 -18.81 -14.36 3.91
C TYR A 94 -18.99 -14.91 2.49
N LEU A 95 -20.06 -15.67 2.23
CA LEU A 95 -20.30 -16.24 0.90
C LEU A 95 -20.37 -15.15 -0.17
N LYS A 96 -20.98 -14.01 0.16
CA LYS A 96 -21.04 -12.86 -0.74
C LYS A 96 -19.66 -12.24 -0.99
N LEU A 97 -18.80 -12.14 0.03
CA LEU A 97 -17.42 -11.68 -0.13
C LEU A 97 -16.60 -12.62 -1.03
N ALA A 98 -16.73 -13.94 -0.80
CA ALA A 98 -16.05 -14.95 -1.59
C ALA A 98 -16.50 -14.92 -3.06
N LEU A 99 -17.81 -14.81 -3.31
CA LEU A 99 -18.37 -14.66 -4.66
C LEU A 99 -17.94 -13.36 -5.35
N SER A 100 -17.64 -12.32 -4.57
CA SER A 100 -17.10 -11.06 -5.08
C SER A 100 -15.59 -11.13 -5.39
N GLY A 101 -14.94 -12.26 -5.11
CA GLY A 101 -13.53 -12.52 -5.40
C GLY A 101 -12.56 -12.08 -4.32
N LEU A 102 -13.03 -11.73 -3.10
CA LEU A 102 -12.13 -11.47 -1.98
C LEU A 102 -11.53 -12.79 -1.49
N LYS A 103 -10.19 -12.87 -1.44
CA LYS A 103 -9.50 -14.09 -0.99
C LYS A 103 -9.74 -14.37 0.49
N ASN A 104 -9.84 -15.65 0.83
CA ASN A 104 -10.01 -16.14 2.21
C ASN A 104 -8.95 -15.61 3.17
N GLU A 105 -7.70 -15.46 2.73
CA GLU A 105 -6.60 -14.93 3.55
C GLU A 105 -6.83 -13.49 4.03
N ARG A 106 -7.77 -12.75 3.42
CA ARG A 106 -8.15 -11.38 3.78
C ARG A 106 -9.39 -11.32 4.67
N ILE A 107 -9.95 -12.46 5.02
CA ILE A 107 -11.14 -12.59 5.85
C ILE A 107 -10.76 -13.38 7.10
N VAL A 108 -11.20 -12.91 8.26
CA VAL A 108 -11.05 -13.63 9.53
C VAL A 108 -12.36 -13.67 10.28
N PHE A 109 -12.71 -14.86 10.77
CA PHE A 109 -13.83 -15.02 11.69
C PHE A 109 -13.40 -14.72 13.13
N LEU A 110 -14.17 -13.88 13.82
CA LEU A 110 -14.05 -13.69 15.26
C LEU A 110 -15.10 -14.55 15.96
N THR A 111 -14.67 -15.65 16.57
CA THR A 111 -15.59 -16.57 17.24
C THR A 111 -15.52 -16.38 18.75
N GLY A 112 -16.65 -16.08 19.41
CA GLY A 112 -16.73 -16.07 20.88
C GLY A 112 -17.25 -17.37 21.49
N ASN A 113 -17.73 -18.31 20.65
CA ASN A 113 -18.53 -19.45 21.09
C ASN A 113 -18.09 -20.76 20.42
N THR A 114 -16.78 -21.00 20.40
CA THR A 114 -16.26 -22.35 20.11
C THR A 114 -16.09 -23.10 21.41
N SER A 115 -16.43 -24.38 21.41
CA SER A 115 -16.05 -25.33 22.45
C SER A 115 -14.54 -25.61 22.43
N ILE A 116 -13.72 -24.55 22.50
CA ILE A 116 -12.29 -24.66 22.74
C ILE A 116 -12.19 -25.09 24.21
N SER A 117 -11.88 -26.36 24.43
CA SER A 117 -11.55 -26.86 25.76
C SER A 117 -10.40 -26.03 26.34
N GLU A 118 -10.33 -25.88 27.66
CA GLU A 118 -9.20 -25.20 28.32
C GLU A 118 -7.84 -25.74 27.84
N PHE A 119 -7.82 -27.02 27.46
CA PHE A 119 -6.68 -27.69 26.84
C PHE A 119 -6.26 -27.06 25.51
N GLN A 120 -7.19 -26.82 24.61
CA GLN A 120 -6.93 -26.20 23.31
C GLN A 120 -6.43 -24.75 23.45
N LYS A 121 -6.92 -24.02 24.47
CA LYS A 121 -6.43 -22.68 24.81
C LYS A 121 -4.96 -22.73 25.23
N LEU A 122 -4.59 -23.68 26.09
CA LEU A 122 -3.21 -23.89 26.53
C LEU A 122 -2.27 -24.29 25.39
N ILE A 123 -2.75 -25.09 24.42
CA ILE A 123 -1.96 -25.44 23.21
C ILE A 123 -1.64 -24.19 22.40
N ASN A 124 -2.64 -23.35 22.14
CA ASN A 124 -2.46 -22.12 21.36
C ASN A 124 -1.52 -21.14 22.07
N GLU A 125 -1.65 -20.98 23.38
CA GLU A 125 -0.77 -20.12 24.20
C GLU A 125 0.69 -20.62 24.16
N LEU A 126 0.90 -21.93 24.28
CA LEU A 126 2.25 -22.52 24.22
C LEU A 126 2.89 -22.36 22.83
N ASP A 127 2.15 -22.64 21.75
CA ASP A 127 2.66 -22.50 20.37
C ASP A 127 3.06 -21.04 20.06
N LEU A 128 2.26 -20.09 20.55
CA LEU A 128 2.57 -18.65 20.50
C LEU A 128 3.83 -18.29 21.29
N ALA A 129 3.95 -18.79 22.52
CA ALA A 129 5.09 -18.50 23.39
C ALA A 129 6.40 -19.05 22.80
N ILE A 130 6.36 -20.25 22.20
CA ILE A 130 7.50 -20.87 21.50
C ILE A 130 7.89 -20.04 20.26
N LYS A 131 6.93 -19.66 19.41
CA LYS A 131 7.20 -18.83 18.22
C LYS A 131 7.83 -17.49 18.56
N ASN A 132 7.39 -16.88 19.66
CA ASN A 132 7.89 -15.60 20.13
C ASN A 132 9.16 -15.70 20.99
N LYS A 133 9.63 -16.91 21.31
CA LYS A 133 10.75 -17.18 22.22
C LYS A 133 10.59 -16.51 23.59
N ASP A 134 9.36 -16.49 24.10
CA ASP A 134 9.02 -15.93 25.41
C ASP A 134 9.08 -17.01 26.49
N GLU A 135 10.24 -17.15 27.14
CA GLU A 135 10.49 -18.18 28.16
C GLU A 135 9.48 -18.16 29.31
N LYS A 136 9.02 -16.98 29.73
CA LYS A 136 8.08 -16.84 30.85
C LYS A 136 6.68 -17.31 30.45
N SER A 137 6.25 -17.00 29.24
CA SER A 137 4.97 -17.47 28.72
C SER A 137 4.99 -18.97 28.45
N ILE A 138 6.12 -19.53 27.99
CA ILE A 138 6.30 -20.99 27.86
C ILE A 138 6.12 -21.67 29.22
N GLU A 139 6.79 -21.17 30.28
CA GLU A 139 6.70 -21.75 31.62
C GLU A 139 5.27 -21.72 32.17
N ASN A 140 4.55 -20.60 32.00
CA ASN A 140 3.16 -20.47 32.43
C ASN A 140 2.22 -21.45 31.67
N SER A 141 2.40 -21.62 30.36
CA SER A 141 1.58 -22.54 29.58
C SER A 141 1.86 -24.00 29.93
N VAL A 142 3.13 -24.37 30.16
CA VAL A 142 3.52 -25.70 30.65
C VAL A 142 2.91 -26.00 32.02
N ASP A 143 2.92 -25.02 32.93
CA ASP A 143 2.29 -25.14 34.23
C ASP A 143 0.77 -25.34 34.12
N GLY A 144 0.12 -24.70 33.14
CA GLY A 144 -1.29 -24.93 32.83
C GLY A 144 -1.60 -26.39 32.45
N PHE A 145 -0.67 -27.08 31.77
CA PHE A 145 -0.81 -28.50 31.44
C PHE A 145 -0.63 -29.44 32.64
N ARG A 146 -0.09 -28.98 33.79
CA ARG A 146 0.12 -29.81 35.02
C ARG A 146 -1.15 -30.42 35.59
N ASN A 147 -2.27 -29.76 35.38
CA ASN A 147 -3.55 -30.24 35.87
C ASN A 147 -4.28 -31.17 34.88
N ILE A 148 -3.73 -31.36 33.67
CA ILE A 148 -4.41 -32.05 32.57
C ILE A 148 -3.64 -33.29 32.10
N LEU A 149 -2.32 -33.21 32.02
CA LEU A 149 -1.47 -34.32 31.57
C LEU A 149 -1.00 -35.18 32.74
N GLY A 150 -0.85 -36.48 32.50
CA GLY A 150 -0.23 -37.40 33.45
C GLY A 150 1.26 -37.10 33.66
N SER A 151 1.83 -37.60 34.75
CA SER A 151 3.23 -37.34 35.12
C SER A 151 4.24 -37.76 34.04
N SER A 152 3.97 -38.87 33.33
CA SER A 152 4.80 -39.34 32.21
C SER A 152 4.71 -38.46 30.97
N ASP A 153 3.55 -37.83 30.73
CA ASP A 153 3.32 -36.96 29.58
C ASP A 153 3.92 -35.57 29.81
N HIS A 154 4.00 -35.13 31.07
CA HIS A 154 4.74 -33.93 31.48
C HIS A 154 6.23 -34.03 31.19
N GLU A 155 6.86 -35.13 31.56
CA GLU A 155 8.28 -35.35 31.29
C GLU A 155 8.57 -35.33 29.77
N LYS A 156 7.66 -35.93 28.99
CA LYS A 156 7.76 -35.94 27.53
C LYS A 156 7.53 -34.55 26.91
N LEU A 157 6.59 -33.77 27.42
CA LEU A 157 6.38 -32.38 27.00
C LEU A 157 7.61 -31.51 27.30
N ALA A 158 8.17 -31.62 28.50
CA ALA A 158 9.38 -30.90 28.90
C ALA A 158 10.60 -31.26 28.04
N GLN A 159 10.73 -32.55 27.68
CA GLN A 159 11.75 -33.01 26.76
C GLN A 159 11.59 -32.38 25.37
N LEU A 160 10.38 -32.42 24.79
CA LEU A 160 10.10 -31.85 23.47
C LEU A 160 10.33 -30.32 23.43
N ILE A 161 10.00 -29.62 24.52
CA ILE A 161 10.29 -28.18 24.66
C ILE A 161 11.80 -27.91 24.67
N THR A 162 12.57 -28.76 25.36
CA THR A 162 14.04 -28.65 25.39
C THR A 162 14.67 -28.94 24.01
N GLU A 163 14.05 -29.83 23.23
CA GLU A 163 14.45 -30.13 21.85
C GLU A 163 14.13 -28.99 20.86
N GLY A 164 13.24 -28.06 21.24
CA GLY A 164 12.94 -26.84 20.47
C GLY A 164 12.16 -27.05 19.17
N ASP A 165 11.54 -28.22 19.00
CA ASP A 165 10.81 -28.59 17.79
C ASP A 165 9.31 -28.33 17.98
N SER A 166 8.87 -27.13 17.57
CA SER A 166 7.48 -26.68 17.77
C SER A 166 6.46 -27.60 17.13
N GLU A 167 6.78 -28.18 15.98
CA GLU A 167 5.88 -29.05 15.23
C GLU A 167 5.64 -30.36 16.00
N LYS A 168 6.71 -30.96 16.56
CA LYS A 168 6.58 -32.14 17.43
C LYS A 168 5.84 -31.86 18.73
N ILE A 169 6.02 -30.68 19.32
CA ILE A 169 5.30 -30.27 20.54
C ILE A 169 3.80 -30.14 20.23
N THR A 170 3.44 -29.48 19.13
CA THR A 170 2.05 -29.35 18.69
C THR A 170 1.45 -30.70 18.36
N ASP A 171 2.13 -31.58 17.63
CA ASP A 171 1.64 -32.91 17.28
C ASP A 171 1.45 -33.80 18.52
N PHE A 172 2.39 -33.72 19.48
CA PHE A 172 2.27 -34.42 20.75
C PHE A 172 1.03 -33.96 21.52
N LEU A 173 0.82 -32.66 21.68
CA LEU A 173 -0.33 -32.13 22.41
C LEU A 173 -1.66 -32.39 21.68
N ARG A 174 -1.67 -32.31 20.35
CA ARG A 174 -2.82 -32.66 19.51
C ARG A 174 -3.23 -34.14 19.64
N SER A 175 -2.29 -35.03 19.93
CA SER A 175 -2.63 -36.45 20.18
C SER A 175 -3.51 -36.67 21.41
N PHE A 176 -3.66 -35.66 22.28
CA PHE A 176 -4.58 -35.68 23.41
C PHE A 176 -5.90 -34.96 23.12
N GLU A 177 -6.04 -34.24 21.99
CA GLU A 177 -7.30 -33.57 21.62
C GLU A 177 -8.45 -34.57 21.51
N ASP A 178 -8.20 -35.80 21.05
CA ASP A 178 -9.23 -36.86 20.98
C ASP A 178 -9.69 -37.34 22.37
N ASN A 179 -8.86 -37.19 23.41
CA ASN A 179 -9.16 -37.62 24.78
C ASN A 179 -9.83 -36.53 25.63
N PHE A 180 -9.71 -35.26 25.23
CA PHE A 180 -10.26 -34.10 25.95
C PHE A 180 -11.29 -33.31 25.12
N GLY A 181 -11.47 -33.68 23.85
CA GLY A 181 -12.35 -33.00 22.89
C GLY A 181 -13.79 -33.50 22.86
N ASP A 182 -14.09 -34.64 23.48
CA ASP A 182 -15.46 -35.16 23.54
C ASP A 182 -15.63 -36.03 24.79
N ASP A 183 -16.19 -35.46 25.87
CA ASP A 183 -16.91 -36.27 26.85
C ASP A 183 -18.02 -36.98 26.07
N GLY A 184 -17.80 -38.25 25.69
CA GLY A 184 -18.59 -39.08 24.77
C GLY A 184 -20.10 -39.05 24.97
N ASN A 185 -20.69 -37.93 24.61
CA ASN A 185 -22.09 -37.63 24.76
C ASN A 185 -22.49 -36.98 23.44
N ASP A 186 -22.97 -37.82 22.52
CA ASP A 186 -23.63 -37.52 21.23
C ASP A 186 -24.79 -36.48 21.32
N SER A 187 -24.95 -35.83 22.46
CA SER A 187 -26.01 -34.89 22.81
C SER A 187 -25.54 -33.44 23.02
N LYS A 188 -24.24 -33.11 22.91
CA LYS A 188 -23.85 -31.70 22.92
C LYS A 188 -24.22 -31.07 21.57
N PRO A 189 -25.01 -29.98 21.54
CA PRO A 189 -25.34 -29.32 20.29
C PRO A 189 -24.06 -28.82 19.64
N LYS A 190 -23.78 -29.25 18.39
CA LYS A 190 -22.70 -28.70 17.57
C LYS A 190 -22.79 -27.18 17.61
N ASN A 191 -21.70 -26.50 17.97
CA ASN A 191 -21.71 -25.05 17.97
C ASN A 191 -21.82 -24.55 16.51
N THR A 192 -22.22 -23.29 16.32
CA THR A 192 -22.44 -22.70 14.99
C THR A 192 -21.19 -22.79 14.11
N TYR A 193 -20.00 -22.66 14.70
CA TYR A 193 -18.72 -22.71 13.99
C TYR A 193 -18.35 -24.13 13.51
N ASP A 194 -18.66 -25.17 14.28
CA ASP A 194 -18.40 -26.56 13.87
C ASP A 194 -19.27 -26.94 12.67
N THR A 195 -20.54 -26.54 12.71
CA THR A 195 -21.48 -26.72 11.60
C THR A 195 -20.98 -25.99 10.35
N PHE A 196 -20.43 -24.80 10.53
CA PHE A 196 -19.83 -24.01 9.47
C PHE A 196 -18.59 -24.69 8.85
N LYS A 197 -17.66 -25.17 9.68
CA LYS A 197 -16.46 -25.88 9.24
C LYS A 197 -16.82 -27.13 8.42
N GLU A 198 -17.83 -27.87 8.86
CA GLU A 198 -18.36 -29.03 8.12
C GLU A 198 -18.91 -28.63 6.74
N ARG A 199 -19.63 -27.50 6.63
CA ARG A 199 -20.14 -27.00 5.34
C ARG A 199 -19.01 -26.68 4.35
N PHE A 200 -17.91 -26.09 4.81
CA PHE A 200 -16.75 -25.80 3.95
C PHE A 200 -16.07 -27.08 3.47
N GLN A 201 -15.86 -28.03 4.37
CA GLN A 201 -15.29 -29.34 4.04
C GLN A 201 -16.16 -30.06 3.01
N ASN A 202 -17.48 -30.09 3.21
CA ASN A 202 -18.43 -30.68 2.29
C ASN A 202 -18.46 -29.95 0.93
N ALA A 203 -18.32 -28.63 0.93
CA ALA A 203 -18.23 -27.82 -0.27
C ALA A 203 -16.85 -27.87 -0.96
N ARG A 204 -15.83 -28.46 -0.30
CA ARG A 204 -14.42 -28.48 -0.73
C ARG A 204 -13.86 -27.07 -0.93
N ILE A 205 -14.28 -26.14 -0.09
CA ILE A 205 -13.79 -24.76 -0.06
C ILE A 205 -12.84 -24.64 1.12
N GLU A 206 -11.70 -23.96 0.93
CA GLU A 206 -10.78 -23.66 2.02
C GLU A 206 -11.47 -22.74 3.05
N LEU A 207 -11.28 -23.06 4.34
CA LEU A 207 -11.81 -22.24 5.42
C LEU A 207 -10.97 -20.96 5.55
N PRO A 208 -11.60 -19.78 5.73
CA PRO A 208 -10.89 -18.58 6.18
C PRO A 208 -10.24 -18.79 7.55
N ALA A 209 -9.31 -17.89 7.89
CA ALA A 209 -8.71 -17.91 9.21
C ALA A 209 -9.78 -17.68 10.30
N ASP A 210 -9.63 -18.36 11.42
CA ASP A 210 -10.48 -18.22 12.60
C ASP A 210 -9.65 -17.78 13.80
N ASN A 211 -10.09 -16.71 14.45
CA ASN A 211 -9.48 -16.22 15.66
C ASN A 211 -10.52 -16.20 16.77
N HIS A 212 -10.22 -16.88 17.87
CA HIS A 212 -11.05 -16.81 19.05
C HIS A 212 -10.97 -15.41 19.67
N LYS A 213 -12.11 -14.86 20.11
CA LYS A 213 -12.14 -13.54 20.75
C LYS A 213 -11.23 -13.49 21.99
N ASP A 214 -11.08 -14.60 22.72
CA ASP A 214 -10.18 -14.70 23.88
C ASP A 214 -8.69 -14.85 23.53
N SER A 215 -8.35 -15.09 22.26
CA SER A 215 -6.96 -15.24 21.80
C SER A 215 -6.50 -13.96 21.10
N ILE A 216 -6.48 -12.86 21.87
CA ILE A 216 -6.19 -11.54 21.32
C ILE A 216 -4.82 -11.47 20.62
N ILE A 217 -3.85 -12.20 21.15
CA ILE A 217 -2.49 -12.27 20.59
C ILE A 217 -2.52 -12.92 19.21
N LYS A 218 -3.33 -13.97 18.99
CA LYS A 218 -3.49 -14.61 17.67
C LYS A 218 -4.09 -13.63 16.66
N PHE A 219 -5.08 -12.85 17.09
CA PHE A 219 -5.67 -11.80 16.25
C PHE A 219 -4.68 -10.67 15.94
N HIS A 220 -3.91 -10.20 16.92
CA HIS A 220 -2.88 -9.18 16.69
C HIS A 220 -1.78 -9.68 15.74
N ASN A 221 -1.36 -10.93 15.87
CA ASN A 221 -0.41 -11.54 14.95
C ASN A 221 -0.97 -11.64 13.53
N TRP A 222 -2.25 -12.00 13.38
CA TRP A 222 -2.91 -12.00 12.09
C TRP A 222 -2.97 -10.59 11.48
N LEU A 223 -3.33 -9.58 12.28
CA LEU A 223 -3.29 -8.18 11.84
C LEU A 223 -1.89 -7.76 11.41
N GLU A 224 -0.86 -8.08 12.21
CA GLU A 224 0.53 -7.77 11.88
C GLU A 224 0.98 -8.48 10.61
N GLU A 225 0.64 -9.75 10.45
CA GLU A 225 0.89 -10.50 9.23
C GLU A 225 0.27 -9.78 8.03
N LYS A 226 -1.03 -9.46 8.07
CA LYS A 226 -1.78 -8.93 6.92
C LYS A 226 -1.53 -7.45 6.63
N LEU A 227 -1.24 -6.64 7.65
CA LEU A 227 -1.12 -5.18 7.56
C LEU A 227 0.31 -4.66 7.50
N THR A 228 1.32 -5.53 7.43
CA THR A 228 2.73 -5.17 7.33
C THR A 228 3.42 -5.91 6.19
N ASN A 229 4.70 -5.62 5.96
CA ASN A 229 5.54 -6.29 4.97
C ASN A 229 5.72 -7.81 5.20
N LYS A 230 5.19 -8.37 6.29
CA LYS A 230 5.05 -9.83 6.49
C LYS A 230 4.10 -10.45 5.46
N ASN A 231 3.08 -9.72 5.00
CA ASN A 231 2.20 -10.17 3.93
C ASN A 231 2.88 -9.98 2.56
N PRO A 232 3.02 -11.05 1.74
CA PRO A 232 3.64 -10.96 0.42
C PRO A 232 2.92 -10.00 -0.55
N ASP A 233 1.64 -9.72 -0.28
CA ASP A 233 0.81 -8.79 -1.06
C ASP A 233 0.69 -7.40 -0.42
N PHE A 234 1.36 -7.14 0.72
CA PHE A 234 1.30 -5.85 1.42
C PHE A 234 1.59 -4.67 0.49
N SER A 235 2.72 -4.72 -0.25
CA SER A 235 3.09 -3.62 -1.14
C SER A 235 2.02 -3.36 -2.22
N TYR A 236 1.46 -4.42 -2.79
CA TYR A 236 0.40 -4.31 -3.79
C TYR A 236 -0.87 -3.68 -3.20
N ILE A 237 -1.33 -4.18 -2.04
CA ILE A 237 -2.55 -3.71 -1.38
C ILE A 237 -2.40 -2.25 -0.96
N THR A 238 -1.25 -1.89 -0.37
CA THR A 238 -0.93 -0.52 0.04
C THR A 238 -0.89 0.43 -1.16
N LEU A 239 -0.26 0.04 -2.26
CA LEU A 239 -0.27 0.83 -3.50
C LEU A 239 -1.70 1.07 -4.01
N ARG A 240 -2.47 -0.02 -4.15
CA ARG A 240 -3.85 0.04 -4.63
C ARG A 240 -4.69 0.97 -3.77
N ARG A 241 -4.62 0.81 -2.44
CA ARG A 241 -5.36 1.65 -1.50
C ARG A 241 -4.95 3.12 -1.61
N GLY A 242 -3.65 3.41 -1.65
CA GLY A 242 -3.16 4.78 -1.80
C GLY A 242 -3.65 5.46 -3.09
N ILE A 243 -3.75 4.72 -4.20
CA ILE A 243 -4.29 5.27 -5.45
C ILE A 243 -5.80 5.51 -5.35
N ILE A 244 -6.56 4.55 -4.81
CA ILE A 244 -8.02 4.69 -4.63
C ILE A 244 -8.34 5.88 -3.71
N GLU A 245 -7.71 5.97 -2.54
CA GLU A 245 -7.94 7.09 -1.62
C GLU A 245 -7.53 8.42 -2.26
N GLY A 246 -6.40 8.47 -2.96
CA GLY A 246 -5.98 9.70 -3.62
C GLY A 246 -6.95 10.15 -4.72
N CYS A 247 -7.46 9.22 -5.53
CA CYS A 247 -8.46 9.54 -6.55
C CYS A 247 -9.77 10.02 -5.91
N SER A 248 -10.22 9.37 -4.84
CA SER A 248 -11.43 9.75 -4.11
C SER A 248 -11.30 11.14 -3.47
N GLU A 249 -10.21 11.38 -2.74
CA GLU A 249 -9.92 12.65 -2.07
C GLU A 249 -9.85 13.81 -3.08
N LEU A 250 -9.13 13.61 -4.19
CA LEU A 250 -9.01 14.63 -5.25
C LEU A 250 -10.32 14.90 -5.98
N LYS A 251 -11.16 13.87 -6.20
CA LYS A 251 -12.52 14.07 -6.74
C LYS A 251 -13.38 14.92 -5.80
N GLU A 252 -13.33 14.65 -4.50
CA GLU A 252 -14.09 15.44 -3.51
C GLU A 252 -13.56 16.88 -3.41
N MET A 253 -12.24 17.10 -3.48
CA MET A 253 -11.67 18.44 -3.57
C MET A 253 -12.13 19.16 -4.84
N LEU A 254 -12.13 18.47 -5.98
CA LEU A 254 -12.55 19.00 -7.27
C LEU A 254 -14.04 19.39 -7.29
N LYS A 255 -14.93 18.58 -6.68
CA LYS A 255 -16.37 18.89 -6.57
C LYS A 255 -16.63 20.16 -5.75
N LYS A 256 -15.80 20.43 -4.74
CA LYS A 256 -15.93 21.60 -3.87
C LYS A 256 -15.43 22.90 -4.51
N LYS A 257 -14.81 22.85 -5.70
CA LYS A 257 -14.32 24.05 -6.40
C LYS A 257 -15.42 24.72 -7.20
N GLU A 258 -15.48 26.04 -7.09
CA GLU A 258 -16.30 26.87 -7.97
C GLU A 258 -15.67 26.94 -9.36
N GLU A 259 -16.47 27.19 -10.40
CA GLU A 259 -16.00 27.27 -11.79
C GLU A 259 -14.84 28.27 -11.96
N SER A 260 -14.89 29.39 -11.24
CA SER A 260 -13.87 30.45 -11.26
C SER A 260 -12.54 30.02 -10.63
N GLU A 261 -12.53 28.99 -9.78
CA GLU A 261 -11.33 28.46 -9.13
C GLU A 261 -10.66 27.34 -9.91
N LEU A 262 -11.40 26.69 -10.83
CA LEU A 262 -10.91 25.49 -11.55
C LEU A 262 -9.67 25.77 -12.39
N GLU A 263 -9.59 26.94 -13.02
CA GLU A 263 -8.41 27.29 -13.82
C GLU A 263 -7.15 27.28 -12.96
N ASP A 264 -7.20 27.87 -11.77
CA ASP A 264 -6.06 27.92 -10.86
C ASP A 264 -5.79 26.59 -10.16
N TYR A 265 -6.82 25.76 -9.99
CA TYR A 265 -6.72 24.46 -9.34
C TYR A 265 -6.16 23.37 -10.28
N LEU A 266 -6.57 23.33 -11.54
CA LEU A 266 -6.17 22.30 -12.51
C LEU A 266 -4.91 22.72 -13.29
N LEU A 267 -3.77 22.68 -12.61
CA LEU A 267 -2.46 23.10 -13.14
C LEU A 267 -2.05 22.45 -14.46
N PHE A 268 -2.42 21.18 -14.68
CA PHE A 268 -2.03 20.44 -15.88
C PHE A 268 -2.36 21.21 -17.17
N TYR A 269 -3.58 21.75 -17.26
CA TYR A 269 -4.05 22.43 -18.48
C TYR A 269 -3.30 23.72 -18.77
N LYS A 270 -2.71 24.37 -17.75
CA LYS A 270 -1.80 25.52 -17.93
C LYS A 270 -0.47 25.18 -18.61
N THR A 271 -0.27 23.91 -18.95
CA THR A 271 0.87 23.40 -19.71
C THR A 271 0.50 22.97 -21.12
N THR A 272 -0.78 23.09 -21.49
CA THR A 272 -1.33 22.74 -22.79
C THR A 272 -1.74 24.00 -23.55
N ASP A 273 -2.35 23.83 -24.72
CA ASP A 273 -2.94 24.93 -25.51
C ASP A 273 -4.41 25.18 -25.13
N GLU A 274 -4.92 24.48 -24.12
CA GLU A 274 -6.32 24.49 -23.71
C GLU A 274 -6.64 25.63 -22.73
N GLU A 275 -7.82 26.25 -22.88
CA GLU A 275 -8.30 27.34 -22.03
C GLU A 275 -9.50 26.87 -21.19
N ILE A 276 -9.27 26.62 -19.90
CA ILE A 276 -10.32 26.13 -18.98
C ILE A 276 -11.51 27.09 -18.91
N LYS A 277 -11.26 28.40 -18.96
CA LYS A 277 -12.27 29.45 -18.81
C LYS A 277 -13.43 29.32 -19.78
N ASP A 278 -13.18 28.78 -20.96
CA ASP A 278 -14.20 28.66 -21.99
C ASP A 278 -15.20 27.55 -21.67
N ASN A 279 -14.79 26.49 -20.98
CA ASN A 279 -15.60 25.30 -20.69
C ASN A 279 -15.23 24.60 -19.37
N PRO A 280 -15.32 25.27 -18.20
CA PRO A 280 -14.81 24.76 -16.93
C PRO A 280 -15.35 23.38 -16.53
N GLU A 281 -16.66 23.17 -16.71
CA GLU A 281 -17.31 21.89 -16.37
C GLU A 281 -16.88 20.72 -17.28
N THR A 282 -16.50 21.00 -18.53
CA THR A 282 -15.96 19.95 -19.41
C THR A 282 -14.64 19.42 -18.86
N TYR A 283 -13.76 20.32 -18.40
CA TYR A 283 -12.48 19.95 -17.79
C TYR A 283 -12.63 19.31 -16.41
N ARG A 284 -13.61 19.76 -15.61
CA ARG A 284 -13.97 19.10 -14.35
C ARG A 284 -14.36 17.64 -14.61
N LYS A 285 -15.32 17.41 -15.51
CA LYS A 285 -15.81 16.08 -15.86
C LYS A 285 -14.72 15.19 -16.45
N TYR A 286 -13.89 15.72 -17.34
CA TYR A 286 -12.76 14.98 -17.89
C TYR A 286 -11.79 14.53 -16.79
N THR A 287 -11.44 15.44 -15.88
CA THR A 287 -10.54 15.16 -14.77
C THR A 287 -11.14 14.11 -13.82
N GLU A 288 -12.43 14.19 -13.51
CA GLU A 288 -13.14 13.18 -12.71
C GLU A 288 -13.15 11.80 -13.37
N GLN A 289 -13.39 11.73 -14.68
CA GLN A 289 -13.33 10.49 -15.45
C GLN A 289 -11.92 9.90 -15.48
N TYR A 290 -10.89 10.75 -15.63
CA TYR A 290 -9.49 10.34 -15.57
C TYR A 290 -9.14 9.74 -14.19
N LEU A 291 -9.50 10.41 -13.09
CA LEU A 291 -9.30 9.88 -11.73
C LEU A 291 -10.05 8.56 -11.51
N THR A 292 -11.28 8.46 -12.01
CA THR A 292 -12.08 7.22 -11.93
C THR A 292 -11.43 6.07 -12.70
N LYS A 293 -10.82 6.34 -13.85
CA LYS A 293 -10.05 5.34 -14.60
C LYS A 293 -8.83 4.83 -13.81
N LEU A 294 -8.10 5.73 -13.14
CA LEU A 294 -6.96 5.35 -12.31
C LEU A 294 -7.38 4.55 -11.06
N GLU A 295 -8.50 4.92 -10.44
CA GLU A 295 -9.09 4.24 -9.28
C GLU A 295 -9.39 2.76 -9.57
N TYR A 296 -9.98 2.47 -10.73
CA TYR A 296 -10.33 1.11 -11.14
C TYR A 296 -9.20 0.33 -11.80
N PHE A 297 -8.00 0.92 -11.93
CA PHE A 297 -6.92 0.30 -12.69
C PHE A 297 -6.38 -0.98 -12.04
N PHE A 298 -6.34 -1.02 -10.70
CA PHE A 298 -5.76 -2.14 -9.95
C PHE A 298 -6.83 -3.16 -9.53
N PRO A 299 -6.74 -4.42 -10.00
CA PRO A 299 -7.66 -5.45 -9.56
C PRO A 299 -7.55 -5.69 -8.04
N LEU A 300 -8.62 -6.22 -7.44
CA LEU A 300 -8.66 -6.53 -6.00
C LEU A 300 -7.51 -7.46 -5.59
N ASN A 301 -7.27 -8.49 -6.41
CA ASN A 301 -6.20 -9.45 -6.20
C ASN A 301 -5.01 -9.10 -7.09
N PRO A 302 -3.78 -9.15 -6.55
CA PRO A 302 -2.60 -8.96 -7.36
C PRO A 302 -2.56 -9.97 -8.51
N PRO A 303 -2.27 -9.52 -9.74
CA PRO A 303 -2.07 -10.43 -10.86
C PRO A 303 -0.74 -11.18 -10.72
N GLU A 304 -0.59 -12.28 -11.45
CA GLU A 304 0.67 -13.03 -11.53
C GLU A 304 1.82 -12.15 -12.06
N ASP A 305 1.55 -11.37 -13.12
CA ASP A 305 2.51 -10.42 -13.70
C ASP A 305 2.23 -8.98 -13.23
N LYS A 306 2.63 -8.69 -11.98
CA LYS A 306 2.56 -7.34 -11.39
C LYS A 306 3.31 -6.30 -12.24
N ASN A 307 4.43 -6.67 -12.82
CA ASN A 307 5.29 -5.77 -13.58
C ASN A 307 4.65 -5.28 -14.88
N ALA A 308 3.98 -6.17 -15.62
CA ALA A 308 3.19 -5.77 -16.79
C ALA A 308 2.04 -4.82 -16.41
N LEU A 309 1.37 -5.07 -15.28
CA LEU A 309 0.33 -4.17 -14.76
C LEU A 309 0.91 -2.79 -14.44
N TYR A 310 2.02 -2.71 -13.71
CA TYR A 310 2.64 -1.45 -13.32
C TYR A 310 3.18 -0.66 -14.52
N SER A 311 3.79 -1.34 -15.49
CA SER A 311 4.23 -0.73 -16.73
C SER A 311 3.07 -0.12 -17.53
N ARG A 312 1.92 -0.80 -17.58
CA ARG A 312 0.69 -0.27 -18.21
C ARG A 312 0.14 0.92 -17.42
N PHE A 313 0.13 0.84 -16.09
CA PHE A 313 -0.31 1.95 -15.25
C PHE A 313 0.54 3.20 -15.47
N LEU A 314 1.87 3.09 -15.49
CA LEU A 314 2.74 4.24 -15.73
C LEU A 314 2.54 4.85 -17.12
N ARG A 315 2.26 4.04 -18.14
CA ARG A 315 1.89 4.53 -19.48
C ARG A 315 0.58 5.29 -19.44
N GLU A 316 -0.43 4.74 -18.77
CA GLU A 316 -1.74 5.37 -18.61
C GLU A 316 -1.63 6.70 -17.86
N LEU A 317 -1.00 6.69 -16.67
CA LEU A 317 -0.78 7.85 -15.81
C LEU A 317 -0.04 9.00 -16.52
N SER A 318 0.88 8.67 -17.43
CA SER A 318 1.69 9.67 -18.14
C SER A 318 1.16 10.05 -19.52
N SER A 319 0.11 9.39 -20.01
CA SER A 319 -0.39 9.56 -21.38
C SER A 319 -0.83 11.00 -21.68
N GLU A 320 -1.50 11.62 -20.72
CA GLU A 320 -1.99 13.01 -20.76
C GLU A 320 -0.86 14.02 -20.99
N TRP A 321 0.34 13.75 -20.46
CA TRP A 321 1.50 14.61 -20.67
C TRP A 321 2.00 14.64 -22.11
N GLU A 322 1.40 13.88 -23.04
CA GLU A 322 1.69 14.07 -24.45
C GLU A 322 1.26 15.45 -24.96
N SER A 323 0.08 15.94 -24.56
CA SER A 323 -0.40 17.29 -24.93
C SER A 323 0.34 18.41 -24.19
N SER A 324 1.05 18.07 -23.10
CA SER A 324 1.82 19.04 -22.32
C SER A 324 3.08 19.53 -23.03
N ARG A 325 3.32 20.83 -22.95
CA ARG A 325 4.57 21.52 -23.32
C ARG A 325 5.72 21.21 -22.35
N GLY A 326 5.43 20.65 -21.18
CA GLY A 326 6.42 20.33 -20.14
C GLY A 326 6.84 21.52 -19.26
N PHE A 327 6.17 22.67 -19.40
CA PHE A 327 6.34 23.86 -18.56
C PHE A 327 5.01 24.63 -18.49
N TYR A 328 4.84 25.47 -17.45
CA TYR A 328 3.64 26.30 -17.27
C TYR A 328 3.71 27.58 -18.11
N ASN A 329 2.62 27.91 -18.81
CA ASN A 329 2.54 29.09 -19.68
C ASN A 329 2.44 30.42 -18.91
N SER A 330 1.74 30.44 -17.77
CA SER A 330 1.29 31.69 -17.13
C SER A 330 1.31 31.68 -15.60
N VAL A 331 1.87 30.65 -14.96
CA VAL A 331 1.83 30.53 -13.49
C VAL A 331 3.03 31.19 -12.82
N LYS A 332 2.75 32.01 -11.80
CA LYS A 332 3.77 32.71 -11.01
C LYS A 332 3.95 32.07 -9.63
N PHE A 333 4.56 30.90 -9.59
CA PHE A 333 5.09 30.35 -8.34
C PHE A 333 6.39 31.07 -7.94
N LYS A 334 6.77 31.00 -6.65
CA LYS A 334 8.04 31.55 -6.14
C LYS A 334 8.79 30.52 -5.30
N GLY A 335 10.11 30.72 -5.15
CA GLY A 335 10.94 29.91 -4.25
C GLY A 335 10.86 28.41 -4.53
N MET A 336 10.86 27.60 -3.46
CA MET A 336 10.81 26.14 -3.56
C MET A 336 9.57 25.63 -4.30
N GLU A 337 8.41 26.27 -4.11
CA GLU A 337 7.18 25.86 -4.79
C GLU A 337 7.34 25.90 -6.31
N LYS A 338 7.93 26.98 -6.85
CA LYS A 338 8.22 27.08 -8.28
C LYS A 338 9.11 25.94 -8.74
N HIS A 339 10.21 25.72 -8.03
CA HIS A 339 11.17 24.68 -8.38
C HIS A 339 10.55 23.28 -8.34
N PHE A 340 9.78 22.98 -7.30
CA PHE A 340 9.06 21.72 -7.17
C PHE A 340 8.04 21.54 -8.29
N LYS A 341 7.15 22.53 -8.54
CA LYS A 341 6.11 22.45 -9.57
C LYS A 341 6.70 22.30 -10.97
N ASP A 342 7.73 23.06 -11.30
CA ASP A 342 8.45 22.93 -12.57
C ASP A 342 9.10 21.54 -12.69
N THR A 343 9.63 21.00 -11.59
CA THR A 343 10.28 19.69 -11.55
C THR A 343 9.30 18.56 -11.80
N VAL A 344 8.18 18.49 -11.06
CA VAL A 344 7.19 17.42 -11.22
C VAL A 344 6.55 17.45 -12.60
N GLN A 345 6.34 18.64 -13.18
CA GLN A 345 5.83 18.75 -14.55
C GLN A 345 6.83 18.21 -15.59
N ASN A 346 8.12 18.56 -15.44
CA ASN A 346 9.17 18.04 -16.30
C ASN A 346 9.37 16.53 -16.13
N GLN A 347 9.25 16.01 -14.90
CA GLN A 347 9.31 14.58 -14.59
C GLN A 347 8.22 13.81 -15.32
N MET A 348 6.98 14.29 -15.28
CA MET A 348 5.86 13.61 -15.95
C MET A 348 5.99 13.63 -17.47
N LYS A 349 6.45 14.74 -18.07
CA LYS A 349 6.77 14.77 -19.51
C LYS A 349 7.92 13.82 -19.86
N LEU A 350 8.93 13.71 -18.99
CA LEU A 350 10.04 12.78 -19.17
C LEU A 350 9.56 11.32 -19.08
N LEU A 351 8.73 11.00 -18.07
CA LEU A 351 8.12 9.69 -17.89
C LEU A 351 7.34 9.29 -19.13
N ARG A 352 6.45 10.17 -19.63
CA ARG A 352 5.68 9.95 -20.86
C ARG A 352 6.56 9.56 -22.04
N ASN A 353 7.67 10.29 -22.24
CA ASN A 353 8.58 10.01 -23.36
C ASN A 353 9.29 8.66 -23.17
N TRP A 354 9.73 8.35 -21.96
CA TRP A 354 10.47 7.12 -21.68
C TRP A 354 9.58 5.88 -21.71
N THR A 355 8.33 5.97 -21.24
CA THR A 355 7.36 4.88 -21.31
C THR A 355 6.91 4.60 -22.74
N SER A 356 6.76 5.65 -23.57
CA SER A 356 6.41 5.53 -25.00
C SER A 356 7.52 4.91 -25.86
N HIS A 357 8.78 5.11 -25.47
CA HIS A 357 9.96 4.60 -26.19
C HIS A 357 10.60 3.37 -25.55
N ASN A 358 9.95 2.73 -24.57
CA ASN A 358 10.47 1.57 -23.83
C ASN A 358 11.87 1.80 -23.24
N GLN A 359 12.12 3.01 -22.72
CA GLN A 359 13.39 3.42 -22.12
C GLN A 359 13.39 3.24 -20.59
N MET A 360 12.25 2.87 -20.00
CA MET A 360 12.14 2.54 -18.59
C MET A 360 12.70 1.16 -18.29
N SER A 361 13.24 0.98 -17.07
CA SER A 361 13.57 -0.31 -16.49
C SER A 361 12.43 -1.31 -16.70
N GLU A 362 12.80 -2.54 -16.99
CA GLU A 362 11.85 -3.65 -17.13
C GLU A 362 11.33 -4.15 -15.78
N LYS A 363 11.85 -3.67 -14.65
CA LYS A 363 11.36 -4.07 -13.32
C LYS A 363 10.73 -2.87 -12.63
N VAL A 364 9.48 -2.58 -12.97
CA VAL A 364 8.68 -1.61 -12.23
C VAL A 364 8.12 -2.33 -11.00
N ASN A 365 8.21 -1.71 -9.82
CA ASN A 365 7.54 -2.16 -8.59
C ASN A 365 6.62 -1.07 -8.01
N GLU A 366 6.00 -1.39 -6.89
CA GLU A 366 5.03 -0.55 -6.19
C GLU A 366 5.60 0.80 -5.76
N THR A 367 6.86 0.83 -5.33
CA THR A 367 7.53 2.07 -4.93
C THR A 367 7.69 3.04 -6.09
N GLU A 368 8.03 2.54 -7.28
CA GLU A 368 8.12 3.40 -8.47
C GLU A 368 6.76 3.92 -8.90
N VAL A 369 5.72 3.08 -8.87
CA VAL A 369 4.36 3.51 -9.17
C VAL A 369 3.88 4.57 -8.19
N ALA A 370 4.08 4.35 -6.89
CA ALA A 370 3.71 5.29 -5.84
C ALA A 370 4.39 6.65 -6.02
N PHE A 371 5.69 6.67 -6.28
CA PHE A 371 6.44 7.89 -6.57
C PHE A 371 5.83 8.67 -7.73
N PHE A 372 5.62 8.01 -8.87
CA PHE A 372 5.09 8.68 -10.06
C PHE A 372 3.65 9.14 -9.88
N TYR A 373 2.81 8.37 -9.20
CA TYR A 373 1.44 8.77 -8.88
C TYR A 373 1.42 10.04 -8.03
N MET A 374 2.18 10.08 -6.93
CA MET A 374 2.21 11.26 -6.04
C MET A 374 2.67 12.52 -6.78
N ILE A 375 3.75 12.45 -7.57
CA ILE A 375 4.19 13.63 -8.33
C ILE A 375 3.25 14.00 -9.47
N ALA A 376 2.57 13.03 -10.10
CA ALA A 376 1.56 13.29 -11.12
C ALA A 376 0.38 14.08 -10.54
N MET A 377 -0.14 13.66 -9.38
CA MET A 377 -1.21 14.38 -8.69
C MET A 377 -0.77 15.80 -8.30
N ARG A 378 0.46 15.98 -7.82
CA ARG A 378 1.03 17.30 -7.49
C ARG A 378 1.34 18.19 -8.69
N ALA A 379 1.50 17.61 -9.87
CA ALA A 379 1.65 18.30 -11.14
C ALA A 379 0.28 18.63 -11.78
N TRP A 380 -0.73 17.80 -11.55
CA TRP A 380 -2.08 17.99 -12.06
C TRP A 380 -2.85 19.05 -11.27
N PHE A 381 -2.76 19.01 -9.94
CA PHE A 381 -3.52 19.85 -9.03
C PHE A 381 -2.66 20.90 -8.32
N ASN A 382 -3.23 22.08 -8.10
CA ASN A 382 -2.61 23.17 -7.35
C ASN A 382 -2.73 22.96 -5.84
N SER A 383 -2.15 21.87 -5.35
CA SER A 383 -2.14 21.53 -3.93
C SER A 383 -0.96 22.18 -3.19
N PRO A 384 -1.15 22.70 -1.95
CA PRO A 384 -0.08 23.30 -1.15
C PRO A 384 1.06 22.33 -0.86
N ILE A 385 2.30 22.75 -1.05
CA ILE A 385 3.48 21.90 -0.79
C ILE A 385 3.73 21.64 0.71
N THR A 386 3.10 22.44 1.59
CA THR A 386 3.19 22.33 3.04
C THR A 386 2.27 21.27 3.61
N GLU A 387 1.28 20.81 2.84
CA GLU A 387 0.32 19.80 3.24
C GLU A 387 0.76 18.43 2.72
N ILE A 388 0.58 17.39 3.53
CA ILE A 388 0.81 15.99 3.15
C ILE A 388 -0.53 15.28 3.27
N PHE A 389 -1.06 14.81 2.14
CA PHE A 389 -2.38 14.17 2.08
C PHE A 389 -2.33 12.76 2.66
N ASP A 390 -3.49 12.25 3.09
CA ASP A 390 -3.56 10.93 3.73
C ASP A 390 -3.18 9.81 2.75
N PHE A 391 -3.56 9.94 1.48
CA PHE A 391 -3.12 8.98 0.46
C PHE A 391 -1.61 8.97 0.24
N GLU A 392 -0.92 10.11 0.42
CA GLU A 392 0.54 10.19 0.32
C GLU A 392 1.21 9.51 1.51
N LYS A 393 0.62 9.59 2.70
CA LYS A 393 1.08 8.85 3.89
C LYS A 393 0.91 7.33 3.70
N ILE A 394 -0.21 6.88 3.13
CA ILE A 394 -0.42 5.47 2.78
C ILE A 394 0.68 5.01 1.79
N LEU A 395 0.91 5.76 0.72
CA LEU A 395 1.91 5.43 -0.28
C LEU A 395 3.34 5.49 0.28
N ALA A 396 3.60 6.33 1.28
CA ALA A 396 4.89 6.41 1.96
C ALA A 396 5.27 5.11 2.69
N GLU A 397 4.30 4.28 3.11
CA GLU A 397 4.56 2.96 3.73
C GLU A 397 5.29 1.98 2.77
N LEU A 398 5.28 2.25 1.46
CA LEU A 398 5.99 1.45 0.45
C LEU A 398 7.49 1.72 0.37
N PHE A 399 7.98 2.72 1.11
CA PHE A 399 9.37 3.12 1.08
C PHE A 399 10.03 2.66 2.38
N ASN A 400 11.10 1.88 2.27
CA ASN A 400 11.92 1.47 3.43
C ASN A 400 12.78 2.65 3.88
N VAL A 401 12.20 3.61 4.59
CA VAL A 401 12.94 4.78 5.08
C VAL A 401 13.77 4.39 6.29
N ASN A 402 15.09 4.48 6.16
CA ASN A 402 15.96 4.45 7.31
C ASN A 402 15.96 5.86 7.95
N THR A 403 15.06 6.07 8.92
CA THR A 403 14.73 7.38 9.53
C THR A 403 15.87 8.07 10.27
N LYS A 404 17.09 7.54 10.25
CA LYS A 404 18.21 7.98 11.10
C LYS A 404 19.15 9.00 10.46
N LYS A 405 19.06 9.29 9.16
CA LYS A 405 19.97 10.26 8.51
C LYS A 405 19.26 11.59 8.31
N ASN A 406 19.76 12.65 8.94
CA ASN A 406 19.38 14.00 8.57
C ASN A 406 19.97 14.29 7.18
N ILE A 407 19.16 14.10 6.12
CA ILE A 407 19.60 14.11 4.73
C ILE A 407 20.15 15.48 4.28
N ALA A 408 19.85 16.56 5.03
CA ALA A 408 20.40 17.88 4.78
C ALA A 408 21.94 17.90 4.82
N ASP A 409 22.56 17.04 5.64
CA ASP A 409 24.01 16.96 5.78
C ASP A 409 24.60 16.08 4.66
N GLY A 410 25.19 16.73 3.65
CA GLY A 410 25.96 16.07 2.59
C GLY A 410 25.23 15.87 1.26
N ILE A 411 23.95 16.26 1.14
CA ILE A 411 23.19 16.15 -0.13
C ILE A 411 23.89 16.83 -1.31
N TYR A 412 24.57 17.96 -1.08
CA TYR A 412 25.31 18.66 -2.13
C TYR A 412 26.48 17.84 -2.70
N GLY A 413 27.10 16.98 -1.89
CA GLY A 413 28.13 16.05 -2.33
C GLY A 413 27.55 15.02 -3.30
N GLU A 414 26.47 14.37 -2.89
CA GLU A 414 25.74 13.36 -3.69
C GLU A 414 25.17 13.94 -4.99
N LEU A 415 24.60 15.14 -4.91
CA LEU A 415 24.12 15.87 -6.08
C LEU A 415 25.26 16.24 -7.03
N SER A 416 26.40 16.70 -6.51
CA SER A 416 27.57 16.99 -7.34
C SER A 416 28.09 15.74 -8.03
N GLU A 417 28.12 14.60 -7.34
CA GLU A 417 28.60 13.34 -7.89
C GLU A 417 27.65 12.77 -8.94
N SER A 418 26.33 12.71 -8.66
CA SER A 418 25.33 12.30 -9.66
C SER A 418 25.39 13.16 -10.93
N TYR A 419 25.67 14.47 -10.79
CA TYR A 419 25.87 15.37 -11.93
C TYR A 419 27.10 14.97 -12.77
N LYS A 420 28.24 14.72 -12.12
CA LYS A 420 29.46 14.25 -12.80
C LYS A 420 29.26 12.89 -13.47
N GLU A 421 28.60 11.95 -12.79
CA GLU A 421 28.30 10.63 -13.33
C GLU A 421 27.49 10.73 -14.62
N LEU A 422 26.37 11.46 -14.61
CA LEU A 422 25.53 11.62 -15.80
C LEU A 422 26.29 12.33 -16.93
N ARG A 423 27.12 13.33 -16.60
CA ARG A 423 27.94 14.02 -17.59
C ARG A 423 28.97 13.08 -18.24
N LYS A 424 29.65 12.25 -17.46
CA LYS A 424 30.60 11.25 -17.94
C LYS A 424 29.92 10.23 -18.86
N GLU A 425 28.67 9.86 -18.57
CA GLU A 425 27.88 9.00 -19.46
C GLU A 425 27.51 9.73 -20.77
N LEU A 426 27.18 11.02 -20.72
CA LEU A 426 26.94 11.82 -21.92
C LEU A 426 28.19 11.98 -22.79
N GLU A 427 29.37 12.10 -22.20
CA GLU A 427 30.65 12.20 -22.94
C GLU A 427 30.94 10.97 -23.78
N LYS A 428 30.52 9.78 -23.34
CA LYS A 428 30.61 8.56 -24.15
C LYS A 428 29.71 8.62 -25.38
N THR A 429 28.61 9.35 -25.31
CA THR A 429 27.49 9.26 -26.26
C THR A 429 27.40 10.45 -27.21
N TYR A 430 27.89 11.63 -26.81
CA TYR A 430 27.83 12.87 -27.58
C TYR A 430 29.23 13.45 -27.88
N HIS A 431 29.44 13.89 -29.11
CA HIS A 431 30.63 14.69 -29.51
C HIS A 431 30.50 16.18 -29.20
N ARG A 432 29.28 16.65 -28.91
CA ARG A 432 28.98 18.03 -28.52
C ARG A 432 28.09 18.03 -27.29
N PHE A 433 28.57 18.65 -26.21
CA PHE A 433 27.78 18.80 -25.00
C PHE A 433 26.49 19.55 -25.31
N PRO A 434 25.33 19.09 -24.78
CA PRO A 434 24.13 19.90 -24.84
C PRO A 434 24.41 21.25 -24.17
N ASN A 435 23.87 22.34 -24.74
CA ASN A 435 23.99 23.71 -24.20
C ASN A 435 23.27 23.90 -22.83
N GLY A 436 22.93 22.81 -22.15
CA GLY A 436 22.18 22.79 -20.89
C GLY A 436 23.11 22.68 -19.70
N ASN A 437 22.93 23.58 -18.73
CA ASN A 437 23.68 23.59 -17.48
C ASN A 437 22.86 23.01 -16.32
N PHE A 438 21.62 22.55 -16.54
CA PHE A 438 20.80 21.92 -15.49
C PHE A 438 20.75 20.40 -15.66
N PHE A 439 20.58 19.68 -14.56
CA PHE A 439 20.55 18.22 -14.57
C PHE A 439 19.41 17.66 -15.44
N SER A 440 18.25 18.32 -15.44
CA SER A 440 17.10 17.97 -16.28
C SER A 440 17.40 18.09 -17.78
N ASP A 441 18.22 19.06 -18.19
CA ASP A 441 18.67 19.19 -19.58
C ASP A 441 19.60 18.04 -19.97
N LEU A 442 20.48 17.62 -19.05
CA LEU A 442 21.35 16.47 -19.26
C LEU A 442 20.56 15.17 -19.41
N ILE A 443 19.53 14.95 -18.58
CA ILE A 443 18.69 13.75 -18.72
C ILE A 443 17.91 13.78 -20.04
N LYS A 444 17.37 14.95 -20.43
CA LYS A 444 16.70 15.10 -21.73
C LYS A 444 17.65 14.79 -22.89
N ALA A 445 18.90 15.26 -22.82
CA ALA A 445 19.92 14.95 -23.81
C ALA A 445 20.26 13.45 -23.81
N TYR A 446 20.37 12.85 -22.64
CA TYR A 446 20.63 11.41 -22.48
C TYR A 446 19.50 10.58 -23.10
N GLY A 447 18.24 10.88 -22.78
CA GLY A 447 17.09 10.19 -23.38
C GLY A 447 17.01 10.33 -24.91
N LYS A 448 17.45 11.47 -25.47
CA LYS A 448 17.57 11.66 -26.93
C LYS A 448 18.67 10.79 -27.54
N SER A 449 19.83 10.65 -26.89
CA SER A 449 20.94 9.83 -27.41
C SER A 449 20.57 8.36 -27.52
N LEU A 450 19.68 7.87 -26.66
CA LEU A 450 19.17 6.49 -26.72
C LEU A 450 18.42 6.16 -28.01
N ASN A 451 17.98 7.17 -28.78
CA ASN A 451 17.30 7.00 -30.06
C ASN A 451 18.18 7.34 -31.27
N ASP A 452 19.41 7.80 -31.05
CA ASP A 452 20.34 8.14 -32.12
C ASP A 452 21.01 6.86 -32.67
N LYS A 453 20.76 6.55 -33.94
CA LYS A 453 21.31 5.36 -34.61
C LYS A 453 22.85 5.33 -34.59
N SER A 454 23.51 6.48 -34.66
CA SER A 454 24.97 6.57 -34.64
C SER A 454 25.54 6.25 -33.26
N VAL A 455 24.85 6.67 -32.19
CA VAL A 455 25.20 6.36 -30.80
C VAL A 455 24.97 4.88 -30.53
N ILE A 456 23.81 4.34 -30.90
CA ILE A 456 23.48 2.91 -30.73
C ILE A 456 24.49 2.02 -31.47
N LYS A 457 24.92 2.40 -32.68
CA LYS A 457 25.93 1.65 -33.43
C LYS A 457 27.29 1.61 -32.70
N LYS A 458 27.66 2.67 -31.99
CA LYS A 458 28.91 2.75 -31.21
C LYS A 458 28.80 2.09 -29.84
N HIS A 459 27.61 2.12 -29.24
CA HIS A 459 27.29 1.59 -27.92
C HIS A 459 25.99 0.77 -27.98
N PRO A 460 26.04 -0.49 -28.47
CA PRO A 460 24.84 -1.30 -28.66
C PRO A 460 24.04 -1.57 -27.39
N ASP A 461 24.71 -1.55 -26.25
CA ASP A 461 24.19 -1.82 -24.90
C ASP A 461 23.64 -0.58 -24.18
N ILE A 462 23.76 0.61 -24.77
CA ILE A 462 23.37 1.88 -24.14
C ILE A 462 21.91 1.89 -23.66
N LYS A 463 21.01 1.26 -24.42
CA LYS A 463 19.58 1.19 -24.07
C LYS A 463 19.36 0.35 -22.83
N ASP A 464 19.98 -0.82 -22.74
CA ASP A 464 19.84 -1.71 -21.59
C ASP A 464 20.49 -1.09 -20.34
N TYR A 465 21.62 -0.41 -20.53
CA TYR A 465 22.26 0.36 -19.47
C TYR A 465 21.35 1.50 -18.96
N ALA A 466 20.76 2.27 -19.86
CA ALA A 466 19.82 3.34 -19.52
C ALA A 466 18.57 2.81 -18.81
N LYS A 467 17.98 1.71 -19.30
CA LYS A 467 16.86 1.03 -18.65
C LYS A 467 17.20 0.66 -17.21
N LYS A 468 18.35 0.03 -16.96
CA LYS A 468 18.78 -0.35 -15.60
C LYS A 468 18.94 0.84 -14.65
N LYS A 469 19.24 2.03 -15.19
CA LYS A 469 19.44 3.27 -14.41
C LYS A 469 18.24 4.20 -14.40
N SER A 470 17.15 3.88 -15.11
CA SER A 470 16.09 4.85 -15.39
C SER A 470 15.51 5.45 -14.12
N PHE A 471 15.10 4.62 -13.17
CA PHE A 471 14.49 5.09 -11.92
C PHE A 471 15.44 5.91 -11.06
N ARG A 472 16.71 5.48 -10.95
CA ARG A 472 17.75 6.28 -10.27
C ARG A 472 17.88 7.67 -10.90
N LEU A 473 17.84 7.78 -12.23
CA LEU A 473 17.87 9.07 -12.92
C LEU A 473 16.62 9.92 -12.63
N PHE A 474 15.42 9.33 -12.56
CA PHE A 474 14.21 10.05 -12.15
C PHE A 474 14.31 10.57 -10.71
N TYR A 475 14.80 9.76 -9.79
CA TYR A 475 14.98 10.15 -8.39
C TYR A 475 16.03 11.24 -8.23
N GLN A 476 17.18 11.11 -8.91
CA GLN A 476 18.20 12.16 -8.94
C GLN A 476 17.65 13.44 -9.56
N ASN A 477 16.88 13.36 -10.64
CA ASN A 477 16.25 14.52 -11.26
C ASN A 477 15.29 15.25 -10.32
N PHE A 478 14.60 14.50 -9.45
CA PHE A 478 13.72 15.06 -8.45
C PHE A 478 14.53 15.88 -7.45
N TRP A 479 15.59 15.29 -6.89
CA TRP A 479 16.49 15.98 -5.96
C TRP A 479 17.18 17.20 -6.57
N HIS A 480 17.67 17.11 -7.82
CA HIS A 480 18.20 18.27 -8.56
C HIS A 480 17.14 19.32 -8.86
N GLY A 481 15.86 18.95 -8.87
CA GLY A 481 14.75 19.87 -8.95
C GLY A 481 14.52 20.65 -7.66
N LEU A 482 14.68 19.99 -6.50
CA LEU A 482 14.58 20.63 -5.19
C LEU A 482 15.78 21.51 -4.86
N TYR A 483 16.97 21.06 -5.27
CA TYR A 483 18.25 21.74 -5.08
C TYR A 483 18.86 22.05 -6.45
N PRO A 484 18.27 23.02 -7.19
CA PRO A 484 18.74 23.33 -8.52
C PRO A 484 20.22 23.70 -8.48
N ALA A 485 20.94 23.20 -9.48
CA ALA A 485 22.34 23.46 -9.65
C ALA A 485 22.65 23.72 -11.12
N ARG A 486 23.67 24.56 -11.35
CA ARG A 486 24.28 24.74 -12.66
C ARG A 486 25.64 24.11 -12.70
N SER A 487 25.92 23.37 -13.77
CA SER A 487 27.29 22.99 -14.08
C SER A 487 27.96 24.04 -14.95
N ASN A 488 29.20 24.38 -14.60
CA ASN A 488 30.07 25.24 -15.39
C ASN A 488 31.35 24.47 -15.67
N VAL A 489 31.71 24.33 -16.95
CA VAL A 489 33.02 23.80 -17.34
C VAL A 489 33.99 24.96 -17.44
N LYS A 490 35.06 24.91 -16.65
CA LYS A 490 36.20 25.81 -16.81
C LYS A 490 37.35 25.02 -17.40
N THR A 491 37.70 25.32 -18.65
CA THR A 491 38.92 24.81 -19.26
C THR A 491 40.07 25.71 -18.83
N THR A 492 41.04 25.14 -18.11
CA THR A 492 42.33 25.78 -17.85
C THR A 492 43.38 25.22 -18.80
N ILE A 493 44.59 25.82 -18.82
CA ILE A 493 45.69 25.38 -19.71
C ILE A 493 46.05 23.90 -19.49
N ASN A 494 45.85 23.38 -18.27
CA ASN A 494 46.26 22.02 -17.89
C ASN A 494 45.09 21.07 -17.57
N GLU A 495 43.89 21.57 -17.23
CA GLU A 495 42.78 20.73 -16.75
C GLU A 495 41.38 21.27 -17.12
N VAL A 496 40.42 20.37 -17.30
CA VAL A 496 38.99 20.68 -17.44
C VAL A 496 38.33 20.51 -16.08
N LEU A 497 37.99 21.62 -15.40
CA LEU A 497 37.33 21.60 -14.10
C LEU A 497 35.81 21.72 -14.27
N LEU A 498 35.08 20.70 -13.82
CA LEU A 498 33.63 20.78 -13.69
C LEU A 498 33.26 21.40 -12.34
N LYS A 499 32.73 22.63 -12.35
CA LYS A 499 32.22 23.30 -11.15
C LYS A 499 30.69 23.22 -11.11
N ILE A 500 30.15 22.55 -10.11
CA ILE A 500 28.71 22.57 -9.81
C ILE A 500 28.42 23.72 -8.84
N THR A 501 27.47 24.58 -9.19
CA THR A 501 27.06 25.75 -8.39
C THR A 501 25.58 25.64 -8.09
N PHE A 502 25.25 25.38 -6.82
CA PHE A 502 23.88 25.33 -6.33
C PHE A 502 23.31 26.75 -6.16
N PHE A 503 22.01 26.93 -6.40
CA PHE A 503 21.36 28.18 -6.06
C PHE A 503 21.17 28.26 -4.54
N ASP A 504 21.49 29.42 -3.95
CA ASP A 504 21.35 29.64 -2.51
C ASP A 504 19.87 29.68 -2.14
N HIS A 505 19.38 28.58 -1.56
CA HIS A 505 18.04 28.48 -1.00
C HIS A 505 18.13 28.17 0.48
N LYS A 506 18.32 29.21 1.29
CA LYS A 506 18.02 29.18 2.72
C LYS A 506 16.51 29.24 2.90
N GLN A 507 15.83 28.10 2.81
CA GLN A 507 14.48 27.99 3.35
C GLN A 507 14.41 26.79 4.27
N ASP A 508 13.99 27.06 5.50
CA ASP A 508 13.73 26.07 6.53
C ASP A 508 12.33 25.50 6.26
N ILE A 509 12.27 24.37 5.54
CA ILE A 509 11.01 23.74 5.11
C ILE A 509 11.02 22.25 5.42
N ASN A 510 11.45 21.97 6.66
CA ASN A 510 11.22 20.69 7.30
C ASN A 510 9.73 20.34 7.23
N ASN A 511 9.42 19.08 6.95
CA ASN A 511 8.06 18.53 6.88
C ASN A 511 7.17 19.04 5.73
N THR A 512 7.74 19.57 4.66
CA THR A 512 6.98 19.79 3.42
C THR A 512 6.93 18.52 2.57
N PHE A 513 5.87 18.36 1.76
CA PHE A 513 5.73 17.20 0.86
C PHE A 513 6.97 16.95 -0.01
N PRO A 514 7.60 17.95 -0.66
CA PRO A 514 8.76 17.70 -1.49
C PRO A 514 9.95 17.13 -0.71
N ILE A 515 10.18 17.60 0.52
CA ILE A 515 11.26 17.11 1.38
C ILE A 515 10.94 15.71 1.92
N VAL A 516 9.70 15.45 2.33
CA VAL A 516 9.25 14.11 2.73
C VAL A 516 9.42 13.12 1.58
N LEU A 517 8.96 13.46 0.38
CA LEU A 517 9.13 12.62 -0.80
C LEU A 517 10.60 12.42 -1.17
N GLY A 518 11.42 13.47 -1.09
CA GLY A 518 12.86 13.39 -1.28
C GLY A 518 13.47 12.34 -0.34
N ASN A 519 13.16 12.43 0.95
CA ASN A 519 13.64 11.51 1.97
C ASN A 519 13.23 10.05 1.68
N LEU A 520 11.99 9.84 1.22
CA LEU A 520 11.50 8.51 0.83
C LEU A 520 12.34 7.86 -0.29
N ILE A 521 12.87 8.67 -1.22
CA ILE A 521 13.64 8.18 -2.39
C ILE A 521 15.16 8.35 -2.27
N TYR A 522 15.68 8.86 -1.14
CA TYR A 522 17.10 9.22 -1.01
C TYR A 522 18.04 8.04 -1.30
N GLU A 523 17.85 6.91 -0.61
CA GLU A 523 18.67 5.72 -0.80
C GLU A 523 18.59 5.21 -2.25
N LYS A 524 17.40 5.21 -2.87
CA LYS A 524 17.24 4.80 -4.27
C LYS A 524 17.89 5.77 -5.27
N ALA A 525 18.15 7.01 -4.89
CA ALA A 525 18.79 8.01 -5.73
C ALA A 525 20.33 7.91 -5.70
N PHE A 526 20.90 7.56 -4.55
CA PHE A 526 22.34 7.72 -4.30
C PHE A 526 23.09 6.46 -3.85
N SER A 527 22.40 5.42 -3.37
CA SER A 527 22.96 4.09 -3.07
C SER A 527 22.84 3.16 -4.29
#